data_AF-A0A241VRW3-F1
#
_entry.id   AF-A0A241VRW3-F1
#
_cell.length_a   1.000
_cell.length_b   1.000
_cell.length_c   1.000
_cell.angle_alpha   90.00
_cell.angle_beta   90.00
_cell.angle_gamma   90.00
#
_symmetry.space_group_name_H-M   'P 1'
#
loop_
_entity.id
_entity.type
_entity.pdbx_description
1 polymer ?
#
loop_
_entity_poly.entity_id
_entity_poly.type
_entity_poly.pdbx_seq_one_letter_code
_entity_poly.pdbx_strand_id
1 'polypeptide(L)' 'MKIVENRKEWRHHTLMRLIEILKFDVETAVKEVEKIEKFVFQDDFIIELTSLEQKKALEELIKSMNSN' A
#
# COMPACT_ATOMS: atom_id res chain seq x y z
N MET A 1 1.89 -7.21 14.34
CA MET A 1 2.97 -7.29 13.34
C MET A 1 2.43 -6.69 12.05
N LYS A 2 2.71 -5.41 11.77
CA LYS A 2 2.18 -4.72 10.59
C LYS A 2 3.06 -5.16 9.42
N ILE A 3 2.55 -6.04 8.56
CA ILE A 3 3.28 -6.46 7.36
C ILE A 3 3.33 -5.25 6.45
N VAL A 4 4.49 -4.58 6.41
CA VAL A 4 4.76 -3.52 5.44
C VAL A 4 5.23 -4.23 4.17
N GLU A 5 4.31 -4.85 3.45
CA GLU A 5 4.58 -5.36 2.11
C GLU A 5 4.51 -4.19 1.13
N ASN A 6 5.48 -4.10 0.23
CA ASN A 6 5.44 -3.13 -0.86
C ASN A 6 4.19 -3.40 -1.72
N ARG A 7 3.38 -2.36 -1.97
CA ARG A 7 2.14 -2.44 -2.76
C ARG A 7 2.32 -3.16 -4.11
N LYS A 8 3.46 -2.97 -4.78
CA LYS A 8 3.77 -3.67 -6.04
C LYS A 8 3.99 -5.16 -5.84
N GLU A 9 4.72 -5.53 -4.79
CA GLU A 9 4.99 -6.94 -4.45
C GLU A 9 3.72 -7.65 -4.01
N TRP A 10 2.91 -6.99 -3.16
CA TRP A 10 1.61 -7.51 -2.75
C TRP A 10 0.68 -7.75 -3.94
N ARG A 11 0.60 -6.81 -4.90
CA ARG A 11 -0.20 -6.99 -6.13
C ARG A 11 0.27 -8.20 -6.92
N HIS A 12 1.57 -8.31 -7.15
CA HIS A 12 2.13 -9.42 -7.93
C HIS A 12 1.83 -10.76 -7.27
N HIS A 13 2.12 -10.90 -5.98
CA HIS A 13 1.90 -12.14 -5.26
C HIS A 13 0.41 -12.52 -5.17
N THR A 14 -0.46 -11.54 -4.92
CA THR A 14 -1.91 -11.76 -4.88
C THR A 14 -2.44 -12.18 -6.25
N LEU A 15 -2.01 -11.50 -7.32
CA LEU A 15 -2.39 -11.84 -8.68
C LEU A 15 -1.97 -13.27 -9.05
N MET A 16 -0.72 -13.64 -8.74
CA MET A 16 -0.21 -14.98 -8.97
C MET A 16 -1.02 -16.03 -8.21
N ARG A 17 -1.39 -15.77 -6.95
CA ARG A 17 -2.27 -16.68 -6.19
C ARG A 17 -3.65 -16.85 -6.82
N LEU A 18 -4.27 -15.76 -7.29
CA LEU A 18 -5.58 -15.83 -7.95
C LEU A 18 -5.52 -16.68 -9.24
N ILE A 19 -4.45 -16.56 -10.00
CA ILE A 19 -4.26 -17.30 -11.26
C ILE A 19 -3.86 -18.76 -10.98
N GLU A 20 -2.86 -18.98 -10.13
CA GLU A 20 -2.26 -20.31 -9.94
C GLU A 20 -3.10 -21.23 -9.06
N ILE A 21 -3.70 -20.69 -8.00
CA ILE A 21 -4.45 -21.46 -7.01
C ILE A 21 -5.93 -21.46 -7.34
N LEU A 22 -6.52 -20.26 -7.53
CA LEU A 22 -7.96 -20.12 -7.76
C LEU A 22 -8.34 -20.27 -9.24
N LYS A 23 -7.36 -20.45 -10.13
CA LYS A 23 -7.56 -20.70 -11.57
C LYS A 23 -8.39 -19.63 -12.27
N PHE A 24 -8.32 -18.38 -11.79
CA PHE A 24 -8.93 -17.26 -12.49
C PHE A 24 -8.19 -16.99 -13.79
N ASP A 25 -8.93 -16.59 -14.82
CA ASP A 25 -8.31 -15.99 -15.98
C ASP A 25 -7.64 -14.67 -15.59
N VAL A 26 -6.66 -14.24 -16.38
CA VAL A 26 -5.83 -13.07 -16.05
C VAL A 26 -6.68 -11.82 -15.89
N GLU A 27 -7.72 -11.63 -16.71
CA GLU A 27 -8.55 -10.42 -16.67
C GLU A 27 -9.39 -10.36 -15.39
N THR A 28 -10.01 -11.48 -15.01
CA THR A 28 -10.77 -11.60 -13.76
C THR A 28 -9.85 -11.45 -12.55
N ALA A 29 -8.68 -12.08 -12.57
CA ALA A 29 -7.70 -11.97 -11.49
C ALA A 29 -7.27 -10.52 -11.26
N VAL A 30 -6.99 -9.75 -12.31
CA VAL A 30 -6.62 -8.33 -12.21
C VAL A 30 -7.74 -7.51 -11.55
N LYS A 31 -8.99 -7.68 -12.00
CA LYS A 31 -10.15 -6.95 -11.43
C LYS A 31 -10.35 -7.26 -9.96
N GLU A 32 -10.14 -8.52 -9.56
CA GLU A 32 -10.26 -8.92 -8.16
C GLU A 32 -9.10 -8.40 -7.30
N VAL A 33 -7.86 -8.40 -7.80
CA VAL A 33 -6.73 -7.76 -7.10
C VAL A 33 -7.03 -6.28 -6.85
N GLU A 34 -7.49 -5.52 -7.85
CA GLU A 34 -7.79 -4.09 -7.69
C GLU A 34 -8.88 -3.81 -6.64
N LYS A 35 -9.88 -4.70 -6.54
CA LYS A 35 -10.90 -4.61 -5.49
C LYS A 35 -10.29 -4.88 -4.12
N ILE A 36 -9.58 -5.99 -3.95
CA ILE A 36 -8.97 -6.39 -2.68
C ILE A 36 -7.97 -5.32 -2.23
N GLU A 37 -7.21 -4.76 -3.15
CA GLU A 37 -6.24 -3.71 -2.90
C GLU A 37 -6.87 -2.47 -2.26
N LYS A 38 -8.06 -2.06 -2.71
CA LYS A 38 -8.80 -0.94 -2.10
C LYS A 38 -9.22 -1.21 -0.67
N PHE A 39 -9.32 -2.47 -0.24
CA PHE A 39 -9.63 -2.86 1.14
C PHE A 39 -8.37 -3.05 1.99
N VAL A 40 -7.32 -3.61 1.39
CA VAL A 40 -6.06 -3.91 2.09
C VAL A 40 -5.23 -2.65 2.34
N PHE A 41 -5.26 -1.70 1.39
CA PHE A 41 -4.51 -0.45 1.47
C PHE A 41 -5.45 0.76 1.71
N GLN A 42 -6.56 0.56 2.43
CA GLN A 42 -7.33 1.71 2.94
C GLN A 42 -6.38 2.57 3.78
N ASP A 43 -6.22 3.83 3.35
CA ASP A 43 -5.47 4.89 4.03
C ASP A 43 -3.93 4.84 3.97
N ASP A 44 -3.33 4.17 2.99
CA ASP A 44 -1.90 4.39 2.69
C ASP A 44 -1.73 5.69 1.89
N PHE A 45 -1.77 6.83 2.59
CA PHE A 45 -1.26 8.09 2.07
C PHE A 45 0.26 7.97 1.91
N ILE A 46 0.72 7.65 0.70
CA ILE A 46 2.10 7.94 0.30
C ILE A 46 2.14 9.45 0.07
N ILE A 47 2.57 10.21 1.08
CA ILE A 47 2.93 11.61 0.90
C ILE A 47 4.29 11.62 0.23
N GLU A 48 4.31 11.83 -1.09
CA GLU A 48 5.54 12.06 -1.81
C GLU A 48 6.05 13.47 -1.44
N LEU A 49 7.06 13.52 -0.58
CA LEU A 49 7.68 14.78 -0.15
C LEU A 49 8.55 15.29 -1.30
N THR A 50 8.03 16.27 -2.01
CA THR A 50 8.69 16.86 -3.19
C THR A 50 9.66 17.97 -2.82
N SER A 51 9.67 18.43 -1.55
CA SER A 51 10.59 19.45 -1.06
C SER A 51 11.15 19.16 0.33
N LEU A 52 12.34 19.73 0.60
CA LEU A 52 13.00 19.65 1.91
C LEU A 52 12.16 20.28 3.02
N GLU A 53 11.37 21.30 2.68
CA GLU A 53 10.49 22.02 3.60
C GLU A 53 9.32 21.15 4.07
N GLN A 54 8.70 20.40 3.13
CA GLN A 54 7.65 19.43 3.46
C GLN A 54 8.17 18.33 4.40
N LYS A 55 9.40 17.86 4.17
CA LYS A 55 10.06 16.89 5.06
C LYS A 55 10.26 17.44 6.47
N LYS A 56 10.78 18.68 6.59
CA LYS A 56 11.00 19.33 7.88
C LYS A 56 9.70 19.53 8.66
N ALA A 57 8.65 20.01 8.00
CA ALA A 57 7.34 20.22 8.61
C ALA A 57 6.75 18.90 9.16
N LEU A 58 6.90 17.80 8.40
CA LEU A 58 6.45 16.49 8.85
C LEU A 58 7.26 15.98 10.06
N GLU A 59 8.57 16.16 10.07
CA GLU A 59 9.44 15.78 11.18
C GLU A 59 9.10 16.56 12.47
N GLU A 60 8.78 17.86 12.37
CA GLU A 60 8.37 18.69 13.51
C GLU A 60 7.00 18.29 14.05
N LEU A 61 6.05 17.96 13.17
CA LEU A 61 4.73 17.45 13.55
C LEU A 61 4.84 16.12 14.30
N ILE A 62 5.66 15.18 13.83
CA ILE A 62 5.87 13.89 14.51
C ILE A 62 6.49 14.11 15.90
N LYS A 63 7.45 15.04 16.03
CA LYS A 63 8.07 15.37 17.32
C LYS A 63 7.05 15.94 18.32
N SER A 64 6.11 16.78 17.87
CA SER A 64 5.11 17.37 18.76
C SER A 64 4.10 16.34 19.27
N MET A 65 3.79 15.32 18.48
CA MET A 65 2.87 14.24 18.89
C MET A 65 3.50 13.26 19.89
N ASN A 66 4.81 13.02 19.80
CA ASN A 66 5.55 12.16 20.74
C ASN A 66 5.94 12.85 22.05
N SER A 67 5.64 14.14 22.20
CA SER A 67 5.96 14.92 23.42
C SER A 67 4.77 15.04 24.39
N ASN A 68 3.67 14.32 24.13
CA ASN A 68 2.53 14.11 25.04
C ASN A 68 2.50 12.66 25.53
#